data_AF-A0A3B9DSP8-F1
#
_entry.id   AF-A0A3B9DSP8-F1
#
_cell.length_a   1.000
_cell.length_b   1.000
_cell.length_c   1.000
_cell.angle_alpha   90.00
_cell.angle_beta   90.00
_cell.angle_gamma   90.00
#
_symmetry.space_group_name_H-M   'P 1'
#
loop_
_entity.id
_entity.type
_entity.pdbx_description
1 polymer ?
#
loop_
_entity_poly.entity_id
_entity_poly.type
_entity_poly.pdbx_seq_one_letter_code
_entity_poly.pdbx_strand_id
1 'polypeptide(L)' 'MMIADPVKALRRLVKTLGTQRAAAAGLGISVNYMSDLINGRRDCSDRILAKLQLKRVIVTTRRKTRHVGR' A
#
# COMPACT_ATOMS: atom_id res chain seq x y z
N MET A 1 -0.78 10.01 14.11
CA MET A 1 -0.84 8.75 13.35
C MET A 1 -0.23 9.01 11.97
N MET A 2 0.94 8.46 11.64
CA MET A 2 1.51 8.64 10.30
C MET A 2 0.77 7.73 9.32
N ILE A 3 0.16 8.33 8.29
CA ILE A 3 -0.44 7.59 7.17
C ILE A 3 0.70 7.22 6.23
N ALA A 4 1.00 5.92 6.11
CA ALA A 4 2.05 5.41 5.25
C ALA A 4 1.48 4.91 3.93
N ASP A 5 2.10 5.32 2.82
CA ASP A 5 1.80 4.81 1.48
C ASP A 5 2.48 3.44 1.29
N PRO A 6 1.72 2.35 1.12
CA PRO A 6 2.28 1.01 0.96
C PRO A 6 3.10 0.88 -0.33
N VAL A 7 2.75 1.59 -1.40
CA VAL A 7 3.52 1.57 -2.66
C VAL A 7 4.88 2.22 -2.45
N LYS A 8 4.93 3.33 -1.71
CA LYS A 8 6.20 3.99 -1.34
C LYS A 8 7.08 3.08 -0.49
N ALA A 9 6.49 2.32 0.44
CA ALA A 9 7.20 1.33 1.24
C ALA A 9 7.78 0.21 0.35
N LEU A 10 7.01 -0.32 -0.60
CA LEU A 10 7.48 -1.33 -1.56
C LEU A 10 8.62 -0.80 -2.43
N ARG A 11 8.51 0.43 -2.96
CA ARG A 11 9.58 1.06 -3.75
C ARG A 11 10.87 1.21 -2.94
N ARG A 12 10.77 1.57 -1.65
CA ARG A 12 11.92 1.64 -0.75
C ARG A 12 12.55 0.26 -0.55
N LEU A 13 11.73 -0.76 -0.34
CA LEU A 13 12.19 -2.14 -0.20
C LEU A 13 12.95 -2.63 -1.46
N VAL A 14 12.41 -2.36 -2.64
CA VAL A 14 13.07 -2.68 -3.93
C VAL A 14 14.39 -1.94 -4.05
N LYS A 15 14.45 -0.67 -3.66
CA LYS A 15 15.70 0.11 -3.68
C LYS A 15 16.75 -0.45 -2.71
N THR A 16 16.35 -0.88 -1.52
CA THR A 16 17.25 -1.48 -0.52
C THR A 16 17.79 -2.84 -0.98
N LEU A 17 16.95 -3.67 -1.61
CA LEU A 17 17.32 -5.01 -2.07
C LEU A 17 17.85 -5.05 -3.52
N GLY A 18 17.92 -3.88 -4.17
CA GLY A 18 18.41 -3.70 -5.54
C GLY A 18 17.44 -4.12 -6.65
N THR A 19 16.62 -5.16 -6.44
CA THR A 19 15.73 -5.68 -7.49
C THR A 19 14.33 -6.01 -6.99
N GLN A 20 13.34 -5.91 -7.89
CA GLN A 20 11.97 -6.36 -7.60
C GLN A 20 11.90 -7.85 -7.29
N ARG A 21 12.76 -8.67 -7.92
CA ARG A 21 12.84 -10.11 -7.68
C ARG A 21 13.27 -10.43 -6.25
N ALA A 22 14.31 -9.77 -5.75
CA ALA A 22 14.77 -9.94 -4.38
C ALA A 22 13.71 -9.48 -3.36
N ALA A 23 13.07 -8.33 -3.62
CA ALA A 23 11.99 -7.84 -2.77
C ALA A 23 10.75 -8.75 -2.77
N ALA A 24 10.37 -9.30 -3.93
CA ALA A 24 9.28 -10.25 -4.05
C ALA A 24 9.58 -11.55 -3.29
N ALA A 25 10.82 -12.06 -3.40
CA ALA A 25 11.29 -13.21 -2.63
C ALA A 25 11.25 -12.95 -1.11
N GLY A 26 11.72 -11.80 -0.65
CA GLY A 26 11.67 -11.41 0.76
C GLY A 26 10.24 -11.28 1.31
N LEU A 27 9.29 -10.90 0.47
CA LEU A 27 7.86 -10.85 0.81
C LEU A 27 7.11 -12.16 0.51
N GLY A 28 7.77 -13.19 -0.04
CA GLY A 28 7.15 -14.46 -0.42
C GLY A 28 6.01 -14.31 -1.43
N ILE A 29 6.20 -13.45 -2.44
CA ILE A 29 5.24 -13.21 -3.53
C ILE A 29 5.90 -13.38 -4.90
N SER A 30 5.09 -13.49 -5.96
CA SER A 30 5.61 -13.49 -7.32
C SER A 30 6.05 -12.09 -7.75
N VAL A 31 7.01 -12.03 -8.69
CA VAL A 31 7.50 -10.78 -9.27
C VAL A 31 6.39 -10.05 -10.03
N ASN A 32 5.51 -10.79 -10.72
CA ASN A 32 4.35 -10.21 -11.40
C ASN A 32 3.41 -9.53 -10.40
N TYR A 33 3.14 -10.17 -9.26
CA TYR A 33 2.32 -9.58 -8.22
C TYR A 33 2.98 -8.32 -7.63
N MET A 34 4.29 -8.33 -7.40
CA MET A 34 5.04 -7.14 -6.99
C MET A 34 4.91 -6.00 -8.01
N SER A 35 5.04 -6.29 -9.29
CA SER A 35 4.89 -5.31 -10.37
C SER A 35 3.47 -4.72 -10.40
N ASP A 36 2.44 -5.55 -10.25
CA ASP A 36 1.05 -5.09 -10.19
C ASP A 36 0.79 -4.15 -9.02
N LEU A 37 1.36 -4.44 -7.84
CA LEU A 37 1.25 -3.58 -6.66
C LEU A 37 1.95 -2.22 -6.88
N ILE A 38 3.18 -2.22 -7.41
CA ILE A 38 3.96 -0.99 -7.62
C ILE A 38 3.32 -0.07 -8.67
N ASN A 39 2.68 -0.66 -9.68
CA ASN A 39 1.99 0.04 -10.75
C ASN A 39 0.54 0.40 -10.41
N GLY A 40 0.05 0.06 -9.21
CA GLY A 40 -1.31 0.36 -8.78
C GLY A 40 -2.40 -0.44 -9.52
N ARG A 41 -2.04 -1.54 -10.20
CA ARG A 41 -3.00 -2.45 -10.85
C ARG A 41 -3.73 -3.34 -9.85
N ARG A 42 -3.15 -3.51 -8.65
CA ARG A 42 -3.75 -4.24 -7.52
C ARG A 42 -3.54 -3.50 -6.22
N ASP A 43 -4.52 -3.61 -5.33
CA ASP A 43 -4.41 -3.17 -3.95
C ASP A 43 -3.53 -4.11 -3.12
N CYS A 44 -2.84 -3.52 -2.14
CA CYS A 44 -2.09 -4.27 -1.13
C CYS A 44 -3.07 -5.01 -0.21
N SER A 45 -3.08 -6.35 -0.30
CA SER A 45 -3.85 -7.19 0.62
C SER A 45 -3.33 -7.07 2.06
N ASP A 46 -4.17 -7.39 3.04
CA ASP A 46 -3.81 -7.29 4.47
C ASP A 46 -2.58 -8.14 4.82
N ARG A 47 -2.38 -9.27 4.13
CA ARG A 47 -1.19 -10.11 4.28
C ARG A 47 0.09 -9.36 3.90
N ILE A 48 0.06 -8.57 2.83
CA ILE A 48 1.20 -7.77 2.38
C ILE A 48 1.43 -6.59 3.32
N LEU A 49 0.35 -5.92 3.74
CA LEU A 49 0.44 -4.85 4.73
C LEU A 49 1.07 -5.35 6.03
N ALA A 50 0.66 -6.53 6.53
CA ALA A 50 1.25 -7.14 7.71
C ALA A 50 2.76 -7.42 7.55
N LYS A 51 3.20 -7.94 6.39
CA LYS A 51 4.63 -8.14 6.10
C LYS A 51 5.43 -6.84 6.02
N LEU A 52 4.78 -5.75 5.63
CA LEU A 52 5.36 -4.40 5.63
C LEU A 52 5.24 -3.70 7.00
N GLN A 53 4.70 -4.38 8.02
CA GLN A 53 4.38 -3.81 9.33
C GLN A 53 3.43 -2.61 9.25
N LEU A 54 2.53 -2.63 8.26
CA LEU A 54 1.50 -1.64 8.02
C LEU A 54 0.12 -2.18 8.41
N LYS A 55 -0.77 -1.27 8.81
CA LYS A 55 -2.18 -1.57 9.07
C LYS A 55 -3.06 -0.70 8.18
N ARG A 56 -4.11 -1.28 7.59
CA ARG A 56 -5.10 -0.53 6.82
C ARG A 56 -5.96 0.32 7.75
N VAL A 57 -6.11 1.60 7.43
CA VAL A 57 -6.96 2.55 8.15
C VAL A 57 -7.98 3.10 7.17
N ILE A 58 -9.26 2.80 7.39
CA ILE A 58 -10.36 3.31 6.57
C ILE A 58 -10.96 4.51 7.28
N VAL A 59 -10.84 5.69 6.67
CA VAL A 59 -11.42 6.93 7.20
C VAL A 59 -12.73 7.21 6.47
N THR A 60 -13.86 7.01 7.15
CA THR A 60 -15.18 7.35 6.61
C THR A 60 -15.57 8.76 7.05
N THR A 61 -15.50 9.73 6.14
CA THR A 61 -16.01 11.09 6.41
C THR A 61 -17.47 11.19 6.02
N ARG A 62 -18.37 11.49 6.97
CA ARG A 62 -19.73 11.94 6.64
C ARG A 62 -19.68 13.42 6.29
N ARG A 63 -19.99 13.78 5.04
CA ARG A 63 -20.24 15.19 4.69
C ARG A 63 -21.54 15.62 5.38
N LYS A 64 -21.48 16.59 6.29
CA LYS A 64 -22.68 17.31 6.72
C LYS A 64 -23.12 18.18 5.55
N THR A 65 -24.29 17.91 4.99
CA THR A 65 -24.97 18.82 4.08
C THR A 65 -25.18 20.14 4.81
N ARG A 66 -24.52 21.21 4.37
CA ARG A 66 -24.89 22.55 4.83
C ARG A 66 -26.23 22.88 4.17
N HIS A 67 -27.30 22.92 4.95
CA HIS A 67 -28.48 23.67 4.54
C HIS A 67 -28.08 25.14 4.47
N VAL A 68 -27.88 25.63 3.25
CA VAL A 68 -27.87 27.06 2.99
C VAL A 68 -29.34 27.48 3.01
N GLY A 69 -29.80 27.92 4.19
CA GLY A 69 -31.04 28.67 4.32
C GLY A 69 -30.65 30.14 4.51
N ARG A 70 -30.93 30.99 3.53
CA ARG A 70 -32.22 31.67 3.36
C ARG A 70 -32.24 32.37 2.00
#